data_AF-A0A7J0APX3-F1
#
_entry.id   AF-A0A7J0APX3-F1
#
_cell.length_a   1.000
_cell.length_b   1.000
_cell.length_c   1.000
_cell.angle_alpha   90.00
_cell.angle_beta   90.00
_cell.angle_gamma   90.00
#
_symmetry.space_group_name_H-M   'P 1'
#
loop_
_entity.id
_entity.type
_entity.pdbx_description
1 polymer ?
#
loop_
_entity_poly.entity_id
_entity_poly.type
_entity_poly.pdbx_seq_one_letter_code
_entity_poly.pdbx_strand_id
1 'polypeptide(L)'
;MTENQKEAILNSGKEYFRKIIIPNHLKNLDNLQLRKFNINPFLVNYLAAFLCGNTKPESLAKALVYPRILATSLSTSFGQNIQTFISSLEEVTGCASGIEGIDIEFIDAIDNRRKYCQCKAGPQTINKDDIATILGHFKYLMNKSRLDKMHLQFDDLIVGVLYGEKNDLSANYKVIDAHYPVLCGADFWEHLTGDNKFYYKLSKAFGQVVEEDKIDGSVLIEKKIKEIAAEITEKGGL
;
A
#
# COMPACT_ATOMS: atom_id res chain seq x y z
N MET A 1 -8.98 -18.23 -12.25
CA MET A 1 -9.78 -16.98 -12.23
C MET A 1 -10.28 -16.66 -13.64
N THR A 2 -11.51 -16.17 -13.81
CA THR A 2 -12.05 -15.78 -15.14
C THR A 2 -11.58 -14.38 -15.56
N GLU A 3 -11.65 -14.05 -16.85
CA GLU A 3 -11.32 -12.70 -17.33
C GLU A 3 -12.22 -11.62 -16.72
N ASN A 4 -13.50 -11.91 -16.52
CA ASN A 4 -14.42 -10.98 -15.84
C ASN A 4 -13.99 -10.69 -14.39
N GLN A 5 -13.48 -11.69 -13.67
CA GLN A 5 -12.94 -11.49 -12.32
C GLN A 5 -11.66 -10.65 -12.34
N LYS A 6 -10.76 -10.89 -13.30
CA LYS A 6 -9.55 -10.08 -13.48
C LYS A 6 -9.90 -8.61 -13.75
N GLU A 7 -10.86 -8.36 -14.63
CA GLU A 7 -11.35 -7.02 -14.92
C GLU A 7 -12.01 -6.37 -13.69
N ALA A 8 -12.80 -7.14 -12.92
CA ALA A 8 -13.36 -6.67 -11.67
C ALA A 8 -12.29 -6.24 -10.67
N ILE A 9 -11.19 -7.00 -10.52
CA ILE A 9 -10.06 -6.60 -9.65
C ILE A 9 -9.45 -5.27 -10.13
N LEU A 10 -9.21 -5.12 -11.43
CA LEU A 10 -8.66 -3.88 -11.98
C LEU A 10 -9.59 -2.68 -11.70
N ASN A 11 -10.90 -2.87 -11.87
CA ASN A 11 -11.90 -1.84 -11.60
C ASN A 11 -12.00 -1.51 -10.10
N SER A 12 -11.98 -2.51 -9.22
CA SER A 12 -11.91 -2.31 -7.77
C SER A 12 -10.66 -1.51 -7.37
N GLY A 13 -9.53 -1.79 -8.03
CA GLY A 13 -8.30 -1.03 -7.85
C GLY A 13 -8.44 0.43 -8.26
N LYS A 14 -9.08 0.71 -9.41
CA LYS A 14 -9.38 2.07 -9.86
C LYS A 14 -10.29 2.80 -8.87
N GLU A 15 -11.36 2.14 -8.44
CA GLU A 15 -12.34 2.71 -7.50
C GLU A 15 -11.73 2.98 -6.12
N TYR A 16 -10.85 2.09 -5.64
CA TYR A 16 -10.06 2.31 -4.43
C TYR A 16 -9.24 3.60 -4.52
N PHE A 17 -8.57 3.84 -5.64
CA PHE A 17 -7.81 5.07 -5.86
C PHE A 17 -8.70 6.31 -5.89
N ARG A 18 -9.80 6.24 -6.66
CA ARG A 18 -10.74 7.34 -6.88
C ARG A 18 -11.49 7.75 -5.61
N LYS A 19 -11.93 6.78 -4.81
CA LYS A 19 -12.79 7.02 -3.64
C LYS A 19 -12.01 7.19 -2.34
N ILE A 20 -10.82 6.60 -2.23
CA ILE A 20 -10.07 6.57 -0.98
C ILE A 20 -8.77 7.34 -1.08
N ILE A 21 -7.87 6.97 -2.00
CA ILE A 21 -6.52 7.52 -2.04
C ILE A 21 -6.50 9.00 -2.43
N ILE A 22 -7.14 9.35 -3.55
CA ILE A 22 -7.15 10.72 -4.05
C ILE A 22 -7.82 11.67 -3.03
N PRO A 23 -9.04 11.40 -2.52
CA PRO A 23 -9.69 12.29 -1.56
C PRO A 23 -8.91 12.43 -0.25
N ASN A 24 -8.31 11.34 0.26
CA ASN A 24 -7.48 11.40 1.46
C ASN A 24 -6.22 12.22 1.25
N HIS A 25 -5.56 12.08 0.09
CA HIS A 25 -4.36 12.85 -0.25
C HIS A 25 -4.67 14.35 -0.35
N LEU A 26 -5.76 14.71 -1.04
CA LEU A 26 -6.22 16.10 -1.15
C LEU A 26 -6.61 16.69 0.21
N LYS A 27 -7.35 15.93 1.02
CA LYS A 27 -7.71 16.33 2.40
C LYS A 27 -6.48 16.52 3.26
N ASN A 28 -5.47 15.65 3.13
CA ASN A 28 -4.22 15.78 3.88
C ASN A 28 -3.44 17.03 3.46
N LEU A 29 -3.38 17.33 2.17
CA LEU A 29 -2.79 18.56 1.64
C LEU A 29 -3.49 19.79 2.22
N ASP A 30 -4.81 19.85 2.14
CA ASP A 30 -5.62 20.98 2.63
C ASP A 30 -5.41 21.23 4.14
N ASN A 31 -5.27 20.15 4.91
CA ASN A 31 -5.03 20.20 6.34
C ASN A 31 -3.57 20.50 6.75
N LEU A 32 -2.63 20.66 5.82
CA LEU A 32 -1.26 21.03 6.16
C LEU A 32 -1.19 22.46 6.70
N GLN A 33 -0.41 22.60 7.77
CA GLN A 33 -0.15 23.83 8.51
C GLN A 33 1.28 23.78 9.02
N LEU A 34 1.92 24.93 9.22
CA LEU A 34 3.34 24.98 9.59
C LEU A 34 3.64 24.20 10.88
N ARG A 35 2.74 24.26 11.86
CA ARG A 35 2.86 23.53 13.14
C ARG A 35 2.87 22.01 13.02
N LYS A 36 2.46 21.43 11.89
CA LYS A 36 2.41 19.98 11.69
C LYS A 36 3.71 19.39 11.15
N PHE A 37 4.68 20.25 10.81
CA PHE A 37 5.99 19.79 10.36
C PHE A 37 6.93 19.61 11.55
N ASN A 38 7.60 18.46 11.59
CA ASN A 38 8.76 18.27 12.46
C ASN A 38 9.99 18.77 11.72
N ILE A 39 10.34 20.03 11.95
CA ILE A 39 11.37 20.74 11.19
C ILE A 39 12.72 20.52 11.86
N ASN A 40 13.71 20.08 11.09
CA ASN A 40 15.10 20.13 11.54
C ASN A 40 15.68 21.53 11.20
N PRO A 41 15.92 22.40 12.19
CA PRO A 41 16.37 23.77 11.96
C PRO A 41 17.75 23.85 11.29
N PHE A 42 18.59 22.82 11.46
CA PHE A 42 19.91 22.75 10.85
C PHE A 42 19.87 22.39 9.36
N LEU A 43 18.80 21.75 8.90
CA LEU A 43 18.69 21.24 7.53
C LEU A 43 17.77 22.06 6.64
N VAL A 44 16.73 22.70 7.20
CA VAL A 44 15.66 23.29 6.38
C VAL A 44 16.14 24.40 5.45
N ASN A 45 17.06 25.25 5.90
CA ASN A 45 17.67 26.30 5.06
C ASN A 45 18.50 25.70 3.93
N TYR A 46 19.29 24.65 4.22
CA TYR A 46 20.05 23.94 3.21
C TYR A 46 19.13 23.30 2.18
N LEU A 47 18.06 22.60 2.61
CA LEU A 47 17.10 21.97 1.71
C LEU A 47 16.39 22.99 0.81
N ALA A 48 16.00 24.14 1.35
CA ALA A 48 15.40 25.23 0.58
C ALA A 48 16.38 25.83 -0.45
N ALA A 49 17.61 26.11 -0.04
CA ALA A 49 18.65 26.61 -0.93
C ALA A 49 19.03 25.58 -2.00
N PHE A 50 19.10 24.30 -1.66
CA PHE A 50 19.37 23.22 -2.59
C PHE A 50 18.25 23.06 -3.63
N LEU A 51 16.99 23.17 -3.20
CA LEU A 51 15.84 23.02 -4.09
C LEU A 51 15.58 24.27 -4.97
N CYS A 52 15.73 25.47 -4.41
CA CYS A 52 15.26 26.73 -5.03
C CYS A 52 16.35 27.79 -5.21
N GLY A 53 17.59 27.52 -4.78
CA GLY A 53 18.71 28.47 -4.83
C GLY A 53 18.66 29.59 -3.79
N ASN A 54 17.71 29.56 -2.84
CA ASN A 54 17.56 30.59 -1.80
C ASN A 54 16.77 30.09 -0.59
N THR A 55 16.75 30.87 0.50
CA THR A 55 16.08 30.55 1.76
C THR A 55 14.86 31.44 2.04
N LYS A 56 14.23 32.01 1.01
CA LYS A 56 13.02 32.81 1.18
C LYS A 56 11.87 31.95 1.74
N PRO A 57 10.87 32.54 2.41
CA PRO A 57 9.74 31.79 2.99
C PRO A 57 9.07 30.81 2.02
N GLU A 58 8.93 31.17 0.74
CA GLU A 58 8.37 30.27 -0.27
C GLU A 58 9.27 29.05 -0.56
N SER A 59 10.59 29.22 -0.61
CA SER A 59 11.55 28.14 -0.78
C SER A 59 11.57 27.21 0.43
N LEU A 60 11.48 27.78 1.64
CA LEU A 60 11.33 27.01 2.87
C LEU A 60 10.02 26.21 2.87
N ALA A 61 8.90 26.84 2.47
CA ALA A 61 7.62 26.16 2.33
C ALA A 61 7.69 25.02 1.31
N LYS A 62 8.33 25.21 0.15
CA LYS A 62 8.56 24.16 -0.85
C LYS A 62 9.34 22.99 -0.27
N ALA A 63 10.43 23.27 0.46
CA ALA A 63 11.26 22.25 1.12
C ALA A 63 10.51 21.44 2.18
N LEU A 64 9.45 22.00 2.79
CA LEU A 64 8.59 21.29 3.75
C LEU A 64 7.44 20.55 3.07
N VAL A 65 6.73 21.21 2.14
CA VAL A 65 5.51 20.70 1.52
C VAL A 65 5.81 19.54 0.58
N TYR A 66 6.82 19.65 -0.31
CA TYR A 66 7.07 18.60 -1.31
C TYR A 66 7.38 17.23 -0.68
N PRO A 67 8.30 17.09 0.30
CA PRO A 67 8.55 15.79 0.93
C PRO A 67 7.30 15.22 1.62
N ARG A 68 6.46 16.09 2.18
CA ARG A 68 5.23 15.67 2.87
C ARG A 68 4.21 15.09 1.91
N ILE A 69 3.99 15.74 0.76
CA ILE A 69 2.93 15.38 -0.19
C ILE A 69 3.37 14.28 -1.18
N LEU A 70 4.65 14.24 -1.55
CA LEU A 70 5.15 13.32 -2.60
C LEU A 70 5.58 11.96 -2.03
N ALA A 71 5.88 11.89 -0.73
CA ALA A 71 6.32 10.66 -0.10
C ALA A 71 5.38 10.21 1.03
N THR A 72 5.46 10.88 2.18
CA THR A 72 4.95 10.31 3.44
C THR A 72 3.43 10.25 3.56
N SER A 73 2.68 11.23 3.03
CA SER A 73 1.22 11.23 3.15
C SER A 73 0.56 10.17 2.27
N LEU A 74 1.10 9.96 1.07
CA LEU A 74 0.55 9.02 0.09
C LEU A 74 0.84 7.57 0.51
N SER A 75 2.09 7.27 0.89
CA SER A 75 2.46 5.91 1.35
C SER A 75 1.69 5.49 2.60
N THR A 76 1.49 6.42 3.55
CA THR A 76 0.70 6.17 4.75
C THR A 76 -0.77 5.95 4.43
N SER A 77 -1.37 6.77 3.57
CA SER A 77 -2.77 6.62 3.19
C SER A 77 -3.01 5.30 2.45
N PHE A 78 -2.10 4.93 1.55
CA PHE A 78 -2.15 3.64 0.86
C PHE A 78 -2.07 2.48 1.86
N GLY A 79 -1.09 2.49 2.76
CA GLY A 79 -0.93 1.44 3.77
C GLY A 79 -2.13 1.32 4.72
N GLN A 80 -2.66 2.43 5.22
CA GLN A 80 -3.79 2.44 6.16
C GLN A 80 -5.08 1.92 5.54
N ASN A 81 -5.30 2.19 4.25
CA ASN A 81 -6.55 1.83 3.58
C ASN A 81 -6.42 0.55 2.75
N ILE A 82 -5.28 -0.13 2.76
CA ILE A 82 -5.07 -1.31 1.91
C ILE A 82 -6.07 -2.42 2.23
N GLN A 83 -6.52 -2.51 3.48
CA GLN A 83 -7.52 -3.51 3.89
C GLN A 83 -8.82 -3.36 3.10
N THR A 84 -9.25 -2.13 2.79
CA THR A 84 -10.43 -1.88 1.96
C THR A 84 -10.28 -2.48 0.57
N PHE A 85 -9.07 -2.39 -0.01
CA PHE A 85 -8.79 -3.02 -1.28
C PHE A 85 -8.74 -4.55 -1.14
N ILE A 86 -8.13 -5.09 -0.09
CA ILE A 86 -8.09 -6.53 0.19
C ILE A 86 -9.51 -7.11 0.33
N SER A 87 -10.41 -6.44 1.05
CA SER A 87 -11.82 -6.84 1.14
C SER A 87 -12.51 -6.85 -0.23
N SER A 88 -12.19 -5.89 -1.11
CA SER A 88 -12.73 -5.94 -2.48
C SER A 88 -12.18 -7.10 -3.31
N LEU A 89 -10.98 -7.60 -3.00
CA LEU A 89 -10.45 -8.82 -3.63
C LEU A 89 -11.21 -10.05 -3.14
N GLU A 90 -11.50 -10.14 -1.85
CA GLU A 90 -12.29 -11.21 -1.23
C GLU A 90 -13.66 -11.37 -1.91
N GLU A 91 -14.35 -10.25 -2.16
CA GLU A 91 -15.64 -10.23 -2.88
C GLU A 91 -15.51 -10.80 -4.30
N VAL A 92 -14.41 -10.52 -4.99
CA VAL A 92 -14.18 -10.96 -6.38
C VAL A 92 -13.70 -12.41 -6.46
N THR A 93 -12.89 -12.88 -5.50
CA THR A 93 -12.49 -14.29 -5.42
C THR A 93 -13.64 -15.19 -4.98
N GLY A 94 -14.68 -14.62 -4.36
CA GLY A 94 -15.94 -15.30 -4.05
C GLY A 94 -15.85 -16.29 -2.89
N CYS A 95 -14.77 -16.21 -2.11
CA CYS A 95 -14.54 -17.04 -0.93
C CYS A 95 -14.24 -16.11 0.24
N ALA A 96 -15.29 -15.68 0.95
CA ALA A 96 -15.10 -15.02 2.22
C ALA A 96 -14.44 -16.01 3.17
N SER A 97 -13.24 -15.70 3.68
CA SER A 97 -12.47 -16.73 4.39
C SER A 97 -13.24 -17.19 5.64
N GLY A 98 -13.90 -16.24 6.33
CA GLY A 98 -14.55 -16.47 7.62
C GLY A 98 -13.61 -17.05 8.69
N ILE A 99 -12.32 -17.17 8.38
CA ILE A 99 -11.28 -17.80 9.18
C ILE A 99 -10.41 -16.69 9.73
N GLU A 100 -10.31 -16.65 11.06
CA GLU A 100 -9.47 -15.71 11.76
C GLU A 100 -8.02 -15.80 11.25
N GLY A 101 -7.49 -14.65 10.82
CA GLY A 101 -6.13 -14.53 10.32
C GLY A 101 -5.94 -14.77 8.82
N ILE A 102 -7.00 -15.12 8.08
CA ILE A 102 -6.97 -15.26 6.63
C ILE A 102 -7.76 -14.11 6.00
N ASP A 103 -7.12 -13.35 5.10
CA ASP A 103 -7.75 -12.23 4.43
C ASP A 103 -8.51 -12.65 3.18
N ILE A 104 -7.93 -13.55 2.37
CA ILE A 104 -8.56 -14.05 1.14
C ILE A 104 -8.30 -15.55 0.97
N GLU A 105 -9.25 -16.21 0.32
CA GLU A 105 -9.06 -17.55 -0.24
C GLU A 105 -9.19 -17.51 -1.76
N PHE A 106 -8.38 -18.31 -2.45
CA PHE A 106 -8.46 -18.45 -3.90
C PHE A 106 -7.93 -19.82 -4.37
N ILE A 107 -8.26 -20.19 -5.60
CA ILE A 107 -7.62 -21.32 -6.29
C ILE A 107 -6.42 -20.77 -7.03
N ASP A 108 -5.23 -21.25 -6.67
CA ASP A 108 -3.98 -20.91 -7.32
C ASP A 108 -4.03 -21.27 -8.80
N ALA A 109 -3.67 -20.33 -9.67
CA ALA A 109 -3.68 -20.54 -11.10
C ALA A 109 -2.55 -21.44 -11.60
N ILE A 110 -1.49 -21.64 -10.80
CA ILE A 110 -0.31 -22.41 -11.16
C ILE A 110 -0.48 -23.87 -10.72
N ASP A 111 -0.77 -24.11 -9.44
CA ASP A 111 -0.86 -25.47 -8.88
C ASP A 111 -2.29 -26.01 -8.72
N ASN A 112 -3.30 -25.17 -8.98
CA ASN A 112 -4.73 -25.50 -8.90
C ASN A 112 -5.20 -25.97 -7.51
N ARG A 113 -4.48 -25.58 -6.44
CA ARG A 113 -4.86 -25.84 -5.05
C ARG A 113 -5.52 -24.61 -4.43
N ARG A 114 -6.33 -24.84 -3.40
CA ARG A 114 -6.91 -23.74 -2.62
C ARG A 114 -5.84 -23.15 -1.70
N LYS A 115 -5.63 -21.84 -1.79
CA LYS A 115 -4.72 -21.07 -0.95
C LYS A 115 -5.50 -20.25 0.08
N TYR A 116 -4.95 -20.20 1.29
CA TYR A 116 -5.42 -19.37 2.40
C TYR A 116 -4.37 -18.32 2.65
N CYS A 117 -4.70 -17.09 2.26
CA CYS A 117 -3.74 -16.02 2.16
C CYS A 117 -3.98 -14.97 3.24
N GLN A 118 -2.91 -14.66 3.98
CA GLN A 118 -2.86 -13.43 4.75
C GLN A 118 -2.15 -12.35 3.93
N CYS A 119 -2.82 -11.23 3.72
CA CYS A 119 -2.40 -10.17 2.83
C CYS A 119 -1.68 -9.06 3.59
N LYS A 120 -0.62 -8.51 3.00
CA LYS A 120 0.11 -7.35 3.50
C LYS A 120 0.43 -6.40 2.36
N ALA A 121 0.44 -5.09 2.64
CA ALA A 121 0.57 -4.12 1.56
C ALA A 121 1.90 -4.27 0.81
N GLY A 122 3.02 -4.30 1.54
CA GLY A 122 4.35 -4.18 0.93
C GLY A 122 5.47 -4.88 1.71
N PRO A 123 6.70 -4.81 1.18
CA PRO A 123 7.80 -5.67 1.62
C PRO A 123 8.39 -5.30 2.98
N GLN A 124 7.98 -4.16 3.54
CA GLN A 124 8.46 -3.63 4.82
C GLN A 124 7.33 -3.46 5.86
N THR A 125 6.13 -3.98 5.59
CA THR A 125 4.93 -3.64 6.37
C THR A 125 4.66 -4.53 7.58
N ILE A 126 5.59 -5.41 7.96
CA ILE A 126 5.44 -6.25 9.16
C ILE A 126 6.59 -6.03 10.16
N ASN A 127 6.26 -6.14 11.43
CA ASN A 127 7.21 -6.10 12.53
C ASN A 127 7.44 -7.52 13.11
N LYS A 128 8.14 -7.60 14.26
CA LYS A 128 8.46 -8.88 14.91
C LYS A 128 7.22 -9.56 15.52
N ASP A 129 6.28 -8.78 16.02
CA ASP A 129 5.06 -9.31 16.65
C ASP A 129 4.11 -9.90 15.59
N ASP A 130 4.05 -9.27 14.41
CA ASP A 130 3.31 -9.81 13.25
C ASP A 130 3.75 -11.24 12.91
N ILE A 131 5.04 -11.58 13.03
CA ILE A 131 5.55 -12.94 12.75
C ILE A 131 4.84 -13.97 13.65
N ALA A 132 4.79 -13.70 14.96
CA ALA A 132 4.17 -14.60 15.91
C ALA A 132 2.66 -14.76 15.64
N THR A 133 1.99 -13.66 15.30
CA THR A 133 0.57 -13.65 14.94
C THR A 133 0.28 -14.48 13.68
N ILE A 134 1.01 -14.24 12.58
CA ILE A 134 0.83 -14.95 11.29
C ILE A 134 1.08 -16.45 11.48
N LEU A 135 2.21 -16.82 12.10
CA LEU A 135 2.55 -18.22 12.34
C LEU A 135 1.53 -18.90 13.27
N GLY A 136 0.98 -18.15 14.23
CA GLY A 136 -0.07 -18.61 15.14
C GLY A 136 -1.37 -18.95 14.39
N HIS A 137 -1.85 -18.03 13.55
CA HIS A 137 -3.05 -18.26 12.72
C HIS A 137 -2.89 -19.45 11.78
N PHE A 138 -1.75 -19.55 11.09
CA PHE A 138 -1.50 -20.65 10.18
C PHE A 138 -1.39 -21.99 10.90
N LYS A 139 -0.71 -22.03 12.06
CA LYS A 139 -0.66 -23.23 12.90
C LYS A 139 -2.04 -23.65 13.40
N TYR A 140 -2.89 -22.69 13.79
CA TYR A 140 -4.26 -22.98 14.20
C TYR A 140 -5.06 -23.60 13.05
N LEU A 141 -5.00 -23.00 11.85
CA LEU A 141 -5.69 -23.50 10.67
C LEU A 141 -5.20 -24.89 10.25
N MET A 142 -3.88 -25.15 10.27
CA MET A 142 -3.30 -26.49 10.04
C MET A 142 -3.81 -27.53 11.04
N ASN A 143 -4.04 -27.17 12.29
CA ASN A 143 -4.55 -28.11 13.28
C ASN A 143 -6.04 -28.39 13.07
N LYS A 144 -6.81 -27.35 12.73
CA LYS A 144 -8.25 -27.46 12.45
C LYS A 144 -8.50 -28.30 11.19
N SER A 145 -7.72 -28.10 10.12
CA SER A 145 -7.85 -28.87 8.88
C SER A 145 -7.71 -30.38 9.09
N ARG A 146 -6.81 -30.81 10.00
CA ARG A 146 -6.64 -32.22 10.37
C ARG A 146 -7.88 -32.81 11.05
N LEU A 147 -8.60 -32.01 11.85
CA LEU A 147 -9.84 -32.42 12.51
C LEU A 147 -10.98 -32.53 11.50
N ASP A 148 -11.05 -31.57 10.58
CA ASP A 148 -12.12 -31.47 9.56
C ASP A 148 -11.85 -32.32 8.30
N LYS A 149 -10.77 -33.12 8.31
CA LYS A 149 -10.28 -33.93 7.17
C LYS A 149 -10.03 -33.12 5.89
N MET A 150 -9.72 -31.84 6.04
CA MET A 150 -9.23 -31.00 4.95
C MET A 150 -7.76 -31.37 4.70
N HIS A 151 -7.44 -31.84 3.50
CA HIS A 151 -6.07 -32.24 3.10
C HIS A 151 -5.18 -31.03 2.81
N LEU A 152 -5.04 -30.14 3.79
CA LEU A 152 -4.32 -28.89 3.69
C LEU A 152 -2.81 -29.12 3.84
N GLN A 153 -2.02 -28.53 2.95
CA GLN A 153 -0.56 -28.58 2.96
C GLN A 153 0.04 -27.25 3.43
N PHE A 154 1.30 -27.25 3.86
CA PHE A 154 1.96 -26.04 4.34
C PHE A 154 2.03 -24.94 3.28
N ASP A 155 2.22 -25.31 2.02
CA ASP A 155 2.23 -24.41 0.86
C ASP A 155 0.83 -23.96 0.41
N ASP A 156 -0.24 -24.42 1.05
CA ASP A 156 -1.58 -23.85 0.91
C ASP A 156 -1.79 -22.62 1.80
N LEU A 157 -0.95 -22.43 2.83
CA LEU A 157 -0.98 -21.25 3.71
C LEU A 157 0.11 -20.28 3.26
N ILE A 158 -0.29 -19.13 2.76
CA ILE A 158 0.63 -18.20 2.12
C ILE A 158 0.49 -16.79 2.69
N VAL A 159 1.58 -16.03 2.64
CA VAL A 159 1.54 -14.58 2.84
C VAL A 159 1.65 -13.89 1.48
N GLY A 160 0.63 -13.13 1.12
CA GLY A 160 0.60 -12.33 -0.10
C GLY A 160 1.01 -10.89 0.17
N VAL A 161 2.09 -10.44 -0.46
CA VAL A 161 2.55 -9.04 -0.42
C VAL A 161 2.15 -8.35 -1.72
N LEU A 162 1.21 -7.40 -1.63
CA LEU A 162 0.50 -6.87 -2.81
C LEU A 162 1.39 -6.09 -3.79
N TYR A 163 2.42 -5.39 -3.32
CA TYR A 163 3.36 -4.66 -4.18
C TYR A 163 4.81 -4.79 -3.70
N GLY A 164 5.75 -4.46 -4.59
CA GLY A 164 7.18 -4.52 -4.33
C GLY A 164 7.84 -5.75 -4.97
N GLU A 165 9.10 -5.97 -4.64
CA GLU A 165 9.90 -7.08 -5.16
C GLU A 165 10.31 -8.04 -4.04
N LYS A 166 10.51 -9.31 -4.40
CA LYS A 166 10.93 -10.35 -3.45
C LYS A 166 12.27 -10.03 -2.79
N ASN A 167 13.19 -9.37 -3.50
CA ASN A 167 14.50 -8.98 -2.99
C ASN A 167 14.42 -7.90 -1.90
N ASP A 168 13.35 -7.09 -1.93
CA ASP A 168 13.12 -6.01 -0.96
C ASP A 168 12.41 -6.49 0.30
N LEU A 169 12.02 -7.77 0.39
CA LEU A 169 11.36 -8.33 1.56
C LEU A 169 12.26 -8.17 2.81
N SER A 170 11.67 -7.61 3.86
CA SER A 170 12.32 -7.43 5.15
C SER A 170 12.79 -8.76 5.74
N ALA A 171 13.74 -8.70 6.68
CA ALA A 171 14.18 -9.89 7.42
C ALA A 171 13.02 -10.62 8.11
N ASN A 172 11.96 -9.89 8.51
CA ASN A 172 10.78 -10.48 9.13
C ASN A 172 10.02 -11.40 8.16
N TYR A 173 9.86 -10.99 6.90
CA TYR A 173 9.23 -11.86 5.90
C TYR A 173 10.09 -13.08 5.58
N LYS A 174 11.43 -12.94 5.56
CA LYS A 174 12.33 -14.08 5.35
C LYS A 174 12.20 -15.16 6.44
N VAL A 175 11.88 -14.78 7.67
CA VAL A 175 11.59 -15.73 8.76
C VAL A 175 10.29 -16.50 8.49
N ILE A 176 9.28 -15.83 7.95
CA ILE A 176 8.01 -16.47 7.57
C ILE A 176 8.21 -17.40 6.37
N ASP A 177 8.93 -16.92 5.33
CA ASP A 177 9.20 -17.66 4.08
C ASP A 177 9.95 -18.98 4.32
N ALA A 178 10.70 -19.08 5.43
CA ALA A 178 11.33 -20.34 5.86
C ALA A 178 10.33 -21.41 6.33
N HIS A 179 9.08 -21.04 6.61
CA HIS A 179 8.03 -21.94 7.12
C HIS A 179 6.81 -22.02 6.19
N TYR A 180 6.42 -20.88 5.60
CA TYR A 180 5.23 -20.73 4.76
C TYR A 180 5.56 -19.80 3.59
N PRO A 181 5.15 -20.09 2.35
CA PRO A 181 5.51 -19.27 1.20
C PRO A 181 5.10 -17.81 1.34
N VAL A 182 6.02 -16.91 1.03
CA VAL A 182 5.77 -15.47 0.89
C VAL A 182 5.83 -15.11 -0.60
N LEU A 183 4.68 -14.79 -1.18
CA LEU A 183 4.55 -14.35 -2.57
C LEU A 183 4.51 -12.83 -2.61
N CYS A 184 5.31 -12.19 -3.46
CA CYS A 184 5.47 -10.73 -3.47
C CYS A 184 5.28 -10.12 -4.86
N GLY A 185 4.46 -9.08 -4.94
CA GLY A 185 4.23 -8.30 -6.15
C GLY A 185 3.78 -9.19 -7.31
N ALA A 186 4.50 -9.14 -8.42
CA ALA A 186 4.17 -9.89 -9.63
C ALA A 186 3.92 -11.39 -9.39
N ASP A 187 4.71 -12.00 -8.51
CA ASP A 187 4.61 -13.42 -8.14
C ASP A 187 3.24 -13.74 -7.52
N PHE A 188 2.83 -12.96 -6.50
CA PHE A 188 1.52 -13.11 -5.87
C PHE A 188 0.37 -12.96 -6.87
N TRP A 189 0.43 -11.94 -7.74
CA TRP A 189 -0.62 -11.69 -8.72
C TRP A 189 -0.68 -12.77 -9.81
N GLU A 190 0.45 -13.35 -10.19
CA GLU A 190 0.50 -14.49 -11.11
C GLU A 190 -0.17 -15.73 -10.50
N HIS A 191 0.13 -16.05 -9.24
CA HIS A 191 -0.54 -17.13 -8.52
C HIS A 191 -2.05 -16.89 -8.36
N LEU A 192 -2.48 -15.65 -8.09
CA LEU A 192 -3.90 -15.32 -7.93
C LEU A 192 -4.68 -15.36 -9.25
N THR A 193 -4.07 -14.88 -10.35
CA THR A 193 -4.79 -14.60 -11.60
C THR A 193 -4.43 -15.52 -12.76
N GLY A 194 -3.23 -16.12 -12.73
CA GLY A 194 -2.62 -16.85 -13.84
C GLY A 194 -2.06 -15.94 -14.94
N ASP A 195 -1.97 -14.63 -14.70
CA ASP A 195 -1.46 -13.67 -15.66
C ASP A 195 -0.22 -12.96 -15.10
N ASN A 196 0.95 -13.33 -15.62
CA ASN A 196 2.25 -12.76 -15.21
C ASN A 196 2.39 -11.26 -15.50
N LYS A 197 1.50 -10.66 -16.29
CA LYS A 197 1.44 -9.21 -16.55
C LYS A 197 0.40 -8.51 -15.68
N PHE A 198 -0.37 -9.24 -14.87
CA PHE A 198 -1.48 -8.66 -14.11
C PHE A 198 -1.04 -7.55 -13.16
N TYR A 199 0.08 -7.74 -12.45
CA TYR A 199 0.64 -6.72 -11.56
C TYR A 199 0.90 -5.39 -12.28
N TYR A 200 1.47 -5.45 -13.49
CA TYR A 200 1.72 -4.25 -14.29
C TYR A 200 0.44 -3.66 -14.87
N LYS A 201 -0.55 -4.50 -15.23
CA LYS A 201 -1.88 -4.03 -15.65
C LYS A 201 -2.57 -3.29 -14.50
N LEU A 202 -2.47 -3.79 -13.27
CA LEU A 202 -3.02 -3.16 -12.07
C LEU A 202 -2.33 -1.82 -11.79
N SER A 203 -0.99 -1.79 -11.85
CA SER A 203 -0.22 -0.53 -11.74
C SER A 203 -0.63 0.49 -12.81
N LYS A 204 -0.79 0.05 -14.06
CA LYS A 204 -1.25 0.90 -15.16
C LYS A 204 -2.69 1.39 -14.94
N ALA A 205 -3.58 0.55 -14.42
CA ALA A 205 -4.96 0.92 -14.12
C ALA A 205 -5.01 2.08 -13.10
N PHE A 206 -4.12 2.09 -12.11
CA PHE A 206 -3.99 3.22 -11.19
C PHE A 206 -3.55 4.50 -11.90
N GLY A 207 -2.59 4.42 -12.84
CA GLY A 207 -2.19 5.56 -13.66
C GLY A 207 -3.32 6.12 -14.54
N GLN A 208 -4.17 5.23 -15.08
CA GLN A 208 -5.34 5.63 -15.87
C GLN A 208 -6.34 6.48 -15.08
N VAL A 209 -6.55 6.20 -13.79
CA VAL A 209 -7.46 7.01 -12.95
C VAL A 209 -7.02 8.47 -12.92
N VAL A 210 -5.71 8.72 -12.86
CA VAL A 210 -5.14 10.08 -12.83
C VAL A 210 -5.46 10.84 -14.13
N GLU A 211 -5.35 10.15 -15.28
CA GLU A 211 -5.66 10.71 -16.60
C GLU A 211 -7.17 10.90 -16.81
N GLU A 212 -7.98 9.88 -16.46
CA GLU A 212 -9.45 9.87 -16.56
C GLU A 212 -10.07 11.01 -15.74
N ASP A 213 -9.64 11.15 -14.49
CA ASP A 213 -10.18 12.13 -13.54
C ASP A 213 -9.50 13.50 -13.66
N LYS A 214 -8.53 13.64 -14.60
CA LYS A 214 -7.78 14.88 -14.88
C LYS A 214 -7.22 15.51 -13.60
N ILE A 215 -6.61 14.67 -12.76
CA ILE A 215 -6.08 15.12 -11.46
C ILE A 215 -4.90 16.07 -11.70
N ASP A 216 -5.13 17.36 -11.44
CA ASP A 216 -4.09 18.38 -11.44
C ASP A 216 -3.93 18.95 -10.02
N GLY A 217 -2.92 18.45 -9.31
CA GLY A 217 -2.56 18.93 -7.99
C GLY A 217 -1.74 20.22 -8.00
N SER A 218 -1.25 20.69 -9.15
CA SER A 218 -0.25 21.78 -9.22
C SER A 218 -0.75 23.07 -8.57
N VAL A 219 -1.97 23.49 -8.89
CA VAL A 219 -2.61 24.69 -8.33
C VAL A 219 -2.85 24.57 -6.83
N LEU A 220 -3.27 23.39 -6.37
CA LEU A 220 -3.53 23.13 -4.95
C LEU A 220 -2.23 23.16 -4.13
N ILE A 221 -1.16 22.58 -4.69
CA ILE A 221 0.17 22.56 -4.08
C ILE A 221 0.74 23.98 -4.03
N GLU A 222 0.64 24.74 -5.12
CA GLU A 222 1.10 26.13 -5.17
C GLU A 222 0.35 27.00 -4.14
N LYS A 223 -0.98 26.85 -4.06
CA LYS A 223 -1.80 27.52 -3.04
C LYS A 223 -1.30 27.18 -1.64
N LYS A 224 -1.09 25.89 -1.34
CA LYS A 224 -0.62 25.45 -0.02
C LYS A 224 0.78 25.97 0.30
N ILE A 225 1.69 26.02 -0.67
CA ILE A 225 3.01 26.62 -0.51
C ILE A 225 2.90 28.09 -0.12
N LYS A 226 2.03 28.86 -0.77
CA LYS A 226 1.80 30.27 -0.45
C LYS A 226 1.24 30.45 0.97
N GLU A 227 0.30 29.60 1.38
CA GLU A 227 -0.25 29.61 2.74
C GLU A 227 0.84 29.34 3.80
N ILE A 228 1.64 28.28 3.62
CA ILE A 228 2.74 27.96 4.54
C ILE A 228 3.80 29.07 4.55
N ALA A 229 4.13 29.65 3.39
CA ALA A 229 5.09 30.77 3.31
C ALA A 229 4.59 32.01 4.07
N ALA A 230 3.29 32.29 4.04
CA ALA A 230 2.68 33.35 4.84
C ALA A 230 2.81 33.05 6.35
N GLU A 231 2.51 31.83 6.79
CA GLU A 231 2.70 31.40 8.19
C GLU A 231 4.16 31.56 8.66
N ILE A 232 5.14 31.25 7.81
CA ILE A 232 6.58 31.43 8.10
C ILE A 232 6.90 32.92 8.27
N THR A 233 6.36 33.76 7.40
CA THR A 233 6.60 35.21 7.43
C THR A 233 5.99 35.84 8.68
N GLU A 234 4.76 35.48 9.04
CA GLU A 234 4.05 35.97 10.24
C GLU A 234 4.77 35.59 11.53
N LYS A 235 5.41 34.41 11.57
CA LYS A 235 6.24 33.98 12.71
C LYS A 235 7.62 34.62 12.76
N GLY A 236 8.06 35.31 11.70
CA GLY A 236 9.41 35.87 11.59
C GLY A 236 10.48 34.83 11.24
N GLY A 237 10.11 33.63 10.79
CA GLY A 237 11.02 32.54 10.46
C GLY A 237 10.50 31.14 10.81
N LEU A 238 11.38 30.15 10.66
CA LEU A 238 11.18 28.75 11.06
C LEU A 238 11.83 28.43 12.40
#